data_AF-A0A3E0E985-F1
#
_entry.id   AF-A0A3E0E985-F1
#
_cell.length_a   1.000
_cell.length_b   1.000
_cell.length_c   1.000
_cell.angle_alpha   90.00
_cell.angle_beta   90.00
_cell.angle_gamma   90.00
#
_symmetry.space_group_name_H-M   'P 1'
#
loop_
_entity.id
_entity.type
_entity.pdbx_description
1 polymer ?
#
loop_
_entity_poly.entity_id
_entity_poly.type
_entity_poly.pdbx_seq_one_letter_code
_entity_poly.pdbx_strand_id
1 'polypeptide(L)'
;MKKEYSTSEVTITWEPHKFIHSKNCISGLSSVFDFEKRPCFNAQGASTETIVKQIDNCPSGALGYYFAEKKEKSTGDVESEKSIEVIPNGPLMVYGHLQVKLPMVKSKPK
;
A
#
# COMPACT_ATOMS: atom_id res chain seq x y z
N MET A 1 -7.73 -1.10 -13.05
CA MET A 1 -7.64 0.38 -13.10
C MET A 1 -7.24 0.90 -11.74
N LYS A 2 -6.21 1.76 -11.71
CA LYS A 2 -5.79 2.53 -10.53
C LYS A 2 -6.76 3.70 -10.33
N LYS A 3 -7.13 4.00 -9.09
CA LYS A 3 -7.89 5.20 -8.73
C LYS A 3 -7.03 6.11 -7.89
N GLU A 4 -7.24 7.42 -8.05
CA GLU A 4 -6.46 8.44 -7.35
C GLU A 4 -7.42 9.41 -6.66
N TYR A 5 -7.08 9.77 -5.43
CA TYR A 5 -7.83 10.67 -4.58
C TYR A 5 -6.86 11.75 -4.09
N SER A 6 -6.94 12.92 -4.71
CA SER A 6 -6.04 14.04 -4.43
C SER A 6 -6.63 14.99 -3.40
N THR A 7 -5.78 15.43 -2.48
CA THR A 7 -6.02 16.57 -1.58
C THR A 7 -5.02 17.68 -1.92
N SER A 8 -5.04 18.77 -1.15
CA SER A 8 -4.10 19.88 -1.28
C SER A 8 -2.64 19.48 -1.02
N GLU A 9 -2.39 18.40 -0.27
CA GLU A 9 -1.05 18.02 0.21
C GLU A 9 -0.61 16.64 -0.32
N VAL A 10 -1.51 15.67 -0.32
CA VAL A 10 -1.22 14.27 -0.67
C VAL A 10 -2.23 13.73 -1.68
N THR A 11 -1.74 12.90 -2.61
CA THR A 11 -2.58 12.06 -3.46
C THR A 11 -2.50 10.62 -3.01
N ILE A 12 -3.65 10.04 -2.67
CA ILE A 12 -3.80 8.63 -2.33
C ILE A 12 -4.07 7.85 -3.62
N THR A 13 -3.39 6.73 -3.77
CA THR A 13 -3.53 5.80 -4.89
C THR A 13 -4.14 4.50 -4.40
N TRP A 14 -5.10 3.97 -5.16
CA TRP A 14 -5.75 2.71 -4.85
C TRP A 14 -5.75 1.76 -6.06
N GLU A 15 -5.22 0.57 -5.85
CA GLU A 15 -5.10 -0.48 -6.84
C GLU A 15 -5.93 -1.71 -6.42
N PRO A 16 -7.22 -1.79 -6.79
CA PRO A 16 -8.14 -2.82 -6.31
C PRO A 16 -7.71 -4.25 -6.65
N HIS A 17 -6.93 -4.45 -7.72
CA HIS A 17 -6.43 -5.76 -8.13
C HIS A 17 -5.34 -6.33 -7.21
N LYS A 18 -4.69 -5.48 -6.40
CA LYS A 18 -3.73 -5.91 -5.36
C LYS A 18 -4.41 -6.20 -4.03
N PHE A 19 -5.67 -5.80 -3.85
CA PHE A 19 -6.33 -5.84 -2.55
C PHE A 19 -6.61 -7.27 -2.07
N ILE A 20 -6.03 -7.66 -0.93
CA ILE A 20 -6.17 -9.01 -0.36
C ILE A 20 -7.26 -9.12 0.74
N HIS A 21 -8.15 -8.13 0.87
CA HIS A 21 -9.22 -8.12 1.88
C HIS A 21 -8.74 -8.24 3.35
N SER A 22 -7.54 -7.76 3.67
CA SER A 22 -7.00 -7.84 5.05
C SER A 22 -7.78 -6.97 6.07
N LYS A 23 -8.59 -6.00 5.60
CA LYS A 23 -9.37 -5.04 6.41
C LYS A 23 -8.54 -4.09 7.29
N ASN A 24 -7.21 -4.18 7.32
CA ASN A 24 -6.34 -3.29 8.11
C ASN A 24 -6.64 -1.81 7.88
N CYS A 25 -6.87 -1.42 6.61
CA CYS A 25 -7.16 -0.04 6.23
C CYS A 25 -8.42 0.51 6.92
N ILE A 26 -9.53 -0.24 6.92
CA ILE A 26 -10.79 0.19 7.56
C ILE A 26 -10.67 0.12 9.07
N SER A 27 -10.09 -0.95 9.61
CA SER A 27 -9.97 -1.15 11.05
C SER A 27 -9.11 -0.09 11.74
N GLY A 28 -8.08 0.43 11.07
CA GLY A 28 -7.21 1.45 11.67
C GLY A 28 -7.60 2.91 11.35
N LEU A 29 -8.38 3.19 10.31
CA LEU A 29 -8.80 4.57 9.99
C LEU A 29 -10.11 4.62 9.20
N SER A 30 -11.21 4.21 9.84
CA SER A 30 -12.55 4.18 9.23
C SER A 30 -13.11 5.55 8.85
N SER A 31 -12.57 6.65 9.39
CA SER A 31 -12.94 8.01 8.99
C SER A 31 -12.50 8.34 7.56
N VAL A 32 -11.48 7.64 7.06
CA VAL A 32 -10.90 7.81 5.72
C VAL A 32 -11.25 6.63 4.80
N PHE A 33 -11.20 5.40 5.30
CA PHE A 33 -11.41 4.18 4.51
C PHE A 33 -12.77 3.54 4.83
N ASP A 34 -13.69 3.57 3.88
CA ASP A 34 -15.03 3.02 4.04
C ASP A 34 -15.53 2.42 2.71
N PHE A 35 -15.57 1.09 2.59
CA PHE A 35 -16.04 0.44 1.35
C PHE A 35 -17.56 0.48 1.16
N GLU A 36 -18.33 0.80 2.21
CA GLU A 36 -19.79 0.92 2.12
C GLU A 36 -20.20 2.31 1.59
N LYS A 37 -19.35 3.32 1.80
CA LYS A 37 -19.57 4.67 1.27
C LYS A 37 -19.02 4.86 -0.14
N ARG A 38 -19.65 5.76 -0.89
CA ARG A 38 -19.16 6.27 -2.16
C ARG A 38 -18.98 7.80 -2.04
N PRO A 39 -17.77 8.33 -2.23
CA PRO A 39 -16.51 7.63 -2.53
C PRO A 39 -16.02 6.76 -1.35
N CYS A 40 -15.31 5.66 -1.63
CA CYS A 40 -14.82 4.76 -0.58
C CYS A 40 -13.64 5.33 0.23
N PHE A 41 -13.10 6.44 -0.23
CA PHE A 41 -11.95 7.12 0.35
C PHE A 41 -12.37 8.56 0.63
N ASN A 42 -12.38 8.92 1.90
CA ASN A 42 -12.57 10.29 2.36
C ASN A 42 -11.22 10.87 2.76
N ALA A 43 -10.54 11.52 1.82
CA ALA A 43 -9.21 12.06 2.06
C ALA A 43 -9.19 13.26 3.03
N GLN A 44 -10.36 13.76 3.46
CA GLN A 44 -10.49 14.78 4.52
C GLN A 44 -10.83 14.19 5.89
N GLY A 45 -10.92 12.86 6.01
CA GLY A 45 -11.34 12.18 7.24
C GLY A 45 -10.30 12.15 8.37
N ALA A 46 -9.06 12.54 8.09
CA ALA A 46 -7.97 12.60 9.06
C ALA A 46 -6.83 13.50 8.55
N SER A 47 -5.81 13.73 9.38
CA SER A 47 -4.59 14.42 8.97
C SER A 47 -3.79 13.61 7.94
N THR A 48 -3.04 14.29 7.08
CA THR A 48 -2.17 13.69 6.07
C THR A 48 -1.21 12.66 6.68
N GLU A 49 -0.60 12.98 7.83
CA GLU A 49 0.32 12.09 8.53
C GLU A 49 -0.36 10.79 8.99
N THR A 50 -1.58 10.88 9.52
CA THR A 50 -2.37 9.71 9.95
C THR A 50 -2.74 8.82 8.77
N ILE A 51 -3.12 9.44 7.65
CA ILE A 51 -3.46 8.72 6.42
C ILE A 51 -2.25 7.94 5.90
N VAL A 52 -1.08 8.61 5.84
CA VAL A 52 0.18 8.00 5.39
C VAL A 52 0.56 6.81 6.25
N LYS A 53 0.62 6.98 7.57
CA LYS A 53 0.93 5.89 8.51
C LYS A 53 -0.02 4.70 8.34
N GLN A 54 -1.29 4.97 8.06
CA GLN A 54 -2.27 3.91 7.84
C GLN A 54 -2.11 3.20 6.49
N ILE A 55 -1.70 3.93 5.44
CA ILE A 55 -1.39 3.34 4.14
C ILE A 55 -0.17 2.41 4.25
N ASP A 56 0.84 2.77 5.03
CA ASP A 56 2.05 1.96 5.26
C ASP A 56 1.73 0.59 5.92
N ASN A 57 0.63 0.51 6.67
CA ASN A 57 0.14 -0.75 7.27
C ASN A 57 -0.59 -1.67 6.25
N CYS A 58 -0.63 -1.31 4.96
CA CYS A 58 -1.28 -2.12 3.92
C CYS A 58 -0.36 -3.27 3.46
N PRO A 59 -0.60 -4.53 3.86
CA PRO A 59 0.27 -5.67 3.50
C PRO A 59 0.38 -5.90 2.00
N SER A 60 -0.66 -5.54 1.27
CA SER A 60 -0.77 -5.82 -0.16
C SER A 60 -0.17 -4.74 -1.07
N GLY A 61 0.16 -3.56 -0.52
CA GLY A 61 0.48 -2.40 -1.35
C GLY A 61 -0.66 -1.96 -2.28
N ALA A 62 -1.90 -2.35 -1.98
CA ALA A 62 -3.09 -1.91 -2.72
C ALA A 62 -3.41 -0.43 -2.47
N LEU A 63 -2.88 0.14 -1.38
CA LEU A 63 -2.89 1.56 -1.07
C LEU A 63 -1.47 2.09 -1.16
N GLY A 64 -1.33 3.28 -1.72
CA GLY A 64 -0.08 4.02 -1.77
C GLY A 64 -0.36 5.53 -1.78
N TYR A 65 0.67 6.36 -1.66
CA TYR A 65 0.50 7.81 -1.73
C TYR A 65 1.71 8.50 -2.37
N TYR A 66 1.51 9.74 -2.78
CA TYR A 66 2.60 10.66 -3.11
C TYR A 66 2.21 12.08 -2.74
N PHE A 67 3.19 12.89 -2.32
CA PHE A 67 2.97 14.29 -1.99
C PHE A 67 2.98 15.15 -3.26
N ALA A 68 2.09 16.16 -3.31
CA ALA A 68 1.94 17.04 -4.47
C ALA A 68 3.23 17.84 -4.78
N GLU A 69 4.07 18.07 -3.77
CA GLU A 69 5.36 18.75 -3.90
C GLU A 69 6.47 17.99 -3.16
N LYS A 70 6.96 16.92 -3.80
CA LYS A 70 8.37 16.49 -3.75
C LYS A 70 8.59 15.45 -4.85
N LYS A 71 8.88 15.94 -6.06
CA LYS A 71 9.67 15.20 -7.06
C LYS A 71 11.12 15.14 -6.57
N GLU A 72 11.35 14.49 -5.44
CA GLU A 72 12.67 13.95 -5.17
C GLU A 72 12.48 12.46 -4.95
N LYS A 73 12.91 11.71 -5.96
CA LYS A 73 13.31 10.32 -5.78
C LYS A 73 14.37 10.32 -4.68
N SER A 74 13.97 10.15 -3.43
CA SER A 74 14.87 9.53 -2.46
C SER A 74 14.87 8.04 -2.78
N THR A 75 15.53 7.68 -3.89
CA THR A 75 16.46 6.55 -3.88
C THR A 75 17.55 6.89 -2.87
N GLY A 76 17.18 6.89 -1.59
CA GLY A 76 18.14 6.75 -0.52
C GLY A 76 18.38 5.27 -0.44
N ASP A 77 19.62 4.86 -0.67
CA ASP A 77 20.18 3.64 -0.09
C ASP A 77 20.02 3.74 1.43
N VAL A 78 18.80 3.50 1.92
CA VAL A 78 18.56 3.18 3.31
C VAL A 78 19.01 1.74 3.41
N GLU A 79 20.16 1.53 4.04
CA GLU A 79 20.61 0.23 4.53
C GLU A 79 19.55 -0.26 5.52
N SER A 80 18.47 -0.78 4.96
CA SER A 80 17.25 -1.15 5.65
C SER A 80 17.52 -2.51 6.25
N GLU A 81 17.40 -2.63 7.57
CA GLU A 81 17.41 -3.94 8.23
C GLU A 81 16.39 -4.85 7.51
N LYS A 82 16.87 -6.01 7.05
CA LYS A 82 16.04 -6.97 6.33
C LYS A 82 15.19 -7.71 7.35
N SER A 83 13.93 -7.31 7.48
CA SER A 83 12.95 -8.00 8.33
C SER A 83 11.91 -8.74 7.50
N ILE A 84 11.45 -9.86 8.05
CA ILE A 84 10.38 -10.68 7.49
C ILE A 84 9.34 -10.86 8.58
N GLU A 85 8.11 -10.44 8.32
CA GLU A 85 6.97 -10.62 9.22
C GLU A 85 5.96 -11.60 8.60
N VAL A 86 5.46 -12.52 9.42
CA VAL A 86 4.51 -13.55 9.01
C VAL A 86 3.13 -13.20 9.53
N ILE A 87 2.16 -13.05 8.61
CA ILE A 87 0.75 -12.87 8.95
C ILE A 87 0.06 -14.24 8.83
N PRO A 88 -0.69 -14.71 9.86
CA PRO A 88 -1.48 -15.93 9.75
C PRO A 88 -2.43 -15.91 8.55
N ASN A 89 -2.35 -16.90 7.66
CA ASN A 89 -3.09 -16.97 6.39
C ASN A 89 -2.88 -15.78 5.44
N GLY A 90 -1.83 -15.00 5.64
CA GLY A 90 -1.50 -13.84 4.83
C GLY A 90 -0.19 -14.01 4.07
N PRO A 91 0.15 -13.05 3.19
CA PRO A 91 1.45 -13.02 2.54
C PRO A 91 2.56 -12.74 3.57
N LEU A 92 3.79 -13.12 3.21
CA LEU A 92 4.98 -12.68 3.93
C LEU A 92 5.19 -11.18 3.66
N MET A 93 5.28 -10.39 4.73
CA MET A 93 5.70 -8.99 4.63
C MET A 93 7.22 -8.97 4.65
N VAL A 94 7.81 -8.46 3.57
CA VAL A 94 9.26 -8.50 3.37
C VAL A 94 9.76 -7.08 3.16
N TYR A 95 10.66 -6.62 4.03
CA TYR A 95 11.16 -5.24 4.03
C TYR A 95 12.64 -5.21 3.60
N GLY A 96 13.00 -4.22 2.78
CA GLY A 96 14.37 -3.99 2.29
C GLY A 96 14.59 -4.36 0.81
N HIS A 97 15.80 -4.11 0.32
CA HIS A 97 16.17 -4.39 -1.07
C HIS A 97 16.50 -5.88 -1.27
N LEU A 98 15.62 -6.60 -1.97
CA LEU A 98 15.76 -8.03 -2.21
C LEU A 98 15.63 -8.37 -3.69
N GLN A 99 16.35 -9.42 -4.08
CA GLN A 99 16.25 -10.01 -5.41
C GLN A 99 15.42 -11.30 -5.35
N VAL A 100 14.24 -11.28 -5.95
CA VAL A 100 13.36 -12.45 -6.05
C VAL A 100 13.68 -13.23 -7.33
N LYS A 101 13.94 -14.54 -7.22
CA LYS A 101 14.12 -15.46 -8.35
C LYS A 101 12.98 -16.47 -8.36
N LEU A 102 12.26 -16.56 -9.48
CA LEU A 102 11.28 -17.63 -9.67
C LEU A 102 11.99 -18.95 -10.01
N PRO A 103 11.52 -20.09 -9.48
CA PRO A 103 12.00 -21.38 -9.96
C PRO A 103 11.61 -21.54 -11.44
N MET A 104 12.53 -22.09 -12.24
CA MET A 104 12.27 -22.35 -13.66
C MET A 104 11.25 -23.48 -13.81
N VAL A 105 9.96 -23.17 -13.81
CA VAL A 105 8.90 -24.14 -14.13
C VAL A 105 8.84 -24.26 -15.66
N LYS A 106 9.24 -25.43 -16.19
CA LYS A 106 9.05 -25.77 -17.61
C LYS A 106 7.55 -25.79 -17.89
N SER A 107 7.00 -24.75 -18.52
CA SER A 107 5.61 -24.77 -18.97
C SER A 107 5.46 -25.87 -20.03
N LYS A 108 4.67 -26.91 -19.74
CA LYS A 108 4.19 -27.79 -20.80
C LYS A 108 3.30 -26.95 -21.73
N PRO A 109 3.55 -26.93 -23.04
CA PRO A 109 2.64 -26.29 -23.98
C PRO A 109 1.29 -27.02 -23.95
N LYS A 110 0.21 -26.24 -24.00
CA LYS A 110 -1.18 -26.69 -24.09
C LYS A 110 -1.48 -27.22 -25.48
#